data_AF-A0A7S2J441-F1
#
_entry.id   AF-A0A7S2J441-F1
#
_cell.length_a   1.000
_cell.length_b   1.000
_cell.length_c   1.000
_cell.angle_alpha   90.00
_cell.angle_beta   90.00
_cell.angle_gamma   90.00
#
_symmetry.space_group_name_H-M   'P 1'
#
loop_
_entity.id
_entity.type
_entity.pdbx_description
1 polymer ?
#
loop_
_entity_poly.entity_id
_entity_poly.type
_entity_poly.pdbx_seq_one_letter_code
_entity_poly.pdbx_strand_id
1 'polypeptide(L)'
;SEPSFEGKCRVWEGEGYGDYYGLIHGQVMLLYEGGDSPEKGVEPTEALMLHGCKAEVVDGEEEDGPELSLADSGGEIFSLSFVDEAARDEWKEAVEARGDPPAIARASHILIKHQESRRVASWRDPEGREIGRRTKAAAIKMLKQYKKLIEDGKEDLATLAEQVSDCDTSKHGG
;
A
#
# COMPACT_ATOMS: atom_id res chain seq x y z
N SER A 1 -11.55 -0.49 9.40
CA SER A 1 -11.63 -1.76 10.15
C SER A 1 -10.33 -1.93 10.92
N GLU A 2 -10.34 -2.68 12.02
CA GLU A 2 -9.10 -3.06 12.70
C GLU A 2 -8.34 -4.11 11.87
N PRO A 3 -7.01 -4.17 11.97
CA PRO A 3 -6.21 -5.21 11.32
C PRO A 3 -6.54 -6.57 11.91
N SER A 4 -6.49 -7.61 11.09
CA SER A 4 -6.62 -9.00 11.55
C SER A 4 -5.33 -9.53 12.17
N PHE A 5 -4.20 -8.89 11.85
CA PHE A 5 -2.88 -9.23 12.40
C PHE A 5 -1.95 -8.02 12.32
N GLU A 6 -1.05 -7.89 13.30
CA GLU A 6 -0.03 -6.85 13.37
C GLU A 6 1.28 -7.47 13.87
N GLY A 7 2.43 -7.01 13.37
CA GLY A 7 3.71 -7.53 13.84
C GLY A 7 4.91 -6.74 13.33
N LYS A 8 6.07 -6.98 13.95
CA LYS A 8 7.35 -6.45 13.47
C LYS A 8 8.00 -7.46 12.52
N CYS A 9 8.68 -6.96 11.50
CA CYS A 9 9.49 -7.76 10.59
C CYS A 9 10.61 -6.90 10.02
N ARG A 10 11.59 -7.54 9.38
CA ARG A 10 12.56 -6.84 8.53
C ARG A 10 12.31 -7.18 7.08
N VAL A 11 12.52 -6.25 6.16
CA VAL A 11 12.33 -6.44 4.72
C VAL A 11 13.64 -6.19 4.00
N TRP A 12 14.01 -7.07 3.06
CA TRP A 12 15.21 -6.91 2.25
C TRP A 12 15.03 -5.82 1.20
N GLU A 13 15.93 -4.83 1.17
CA GLU A 13 15.88 -3.66 0.29
C GLU A 13 17.00 -3.65 -0.78
N GLY A 14 17.64 -4.78 -1.01
CA GLY A 14 18.69 -4.95 -2.03
C GLY A 14 20.12 -4.84 -1.48
N GLU A 15 20.34 -4.00 -0.47
CA GLU A 15 21.65 -3.82 0.19
C GLU A 15 21.66 -4.29 1.65
N GLY A 16 20.50 -4.66 2.20
CA GLY A 16 20.34 -5.11 3.57
C GLY A 16 18.87 -5.13 4.00
N TYR A 17 18.67 -5.45 5.28
CA TYR A 17 17.35 -5.52 5.92
C TYR A 17 16.99 -4.20 6.62
N GLY A 18 15.84 -3.61 6.24
CA GLY A 18 15.22 -2.48 6.94
C GLY A 18 14.18 -2.97 7.96
N ASP A 19 13.94 -2.22 9.04
CA ASP A 19 12.91 -2.52 10.04
C ASP A 19 11.53 -2.05 9.57
N TYR A 20 10.51 -2.89 9.76
CA TYR A 20 9.14 -2.61 9.36
C TYR A 20 8.13 -3.02 10.43
N TYR A 21 7.05 -2.24 10.49
CA TYR A 21 5.83 -2.60 11.20
C TYR A 21 4.74 -2.96 10.20
N GLY A 22 4.24 -4.17 10.31
CA GLY A 22 3.31 -4.74 9.35
C GLY A 22 1.89 -4.87 9.90
N LEU A 23 0.91 -4.58 9.04
CA LEU A 23 -0.53 -4.73 9.29
C LEU A 23 -1.18 -5.59 8.21
N ILE A 24 -2.03 -6.52 8.61
CA ILE A 24 -2.86 -7.29 7.67
C ILE A 24 -4.31 -6.84 7.79
N HIS A 25 -4.90 -6.40 6.68
CA HIS A 25 -6.30 -6.03 6.55
C HIS A 25 -6.95 -6.79 5.38
N GLY A 26 -7.67 -7.86 5.69
CA GLY A 26 -8.32 -8.68 4.66
C GLY A 26 -7.27 -9.30 3.74
N GLN A 27 -7.25 -8.91 2.46
CA GLN A 27 -6.30 -9.41 1.44
C GLN A 27 -5.04 -8.54 1.28
N VAL A 28 -4.94 -7.45 2.05
CA VAL A 28 -3.86 -6.47 1.93
C VAL A 28 -2.96 -6.56 3.15
N MET A 29 -1.67 -6.63 2.91
CA MET A 29 -0.61 -6.47 3.88
C MET A 29 0.07 -5.13 3.64
N LEU A 30 0.15 -4.31 4.68
CA LEU A 30 0.80 -3.00 4.68
C LEU A 30 2.06 -3.12 5.52
N LEU A 31 3.20 -2.75 4.95
CA LEU A 31 4.49 -2.73 5.62
C LEU A 31 4.94 -1.28 5.69
N TYR A 32 4.95 -0.73 6.90
CA TYR A 32 5.41 0.62 7.19
C TYR A 32 6.87 0.57 7.59
N GLU A 33 7.70 1.37 6.93
CA GLU A 33 9.10 1.52 7.33
C GLU A 33 9.18 2.07 8.76
N GLY A 34 10.00 1.44 9.59
CA GLY A 34 10.17 1.74 11.01
C GLY A 34 9.69 0.62 11.93
N GLY A 35 10.24 0.59 13.15
CA GLY A 35 10.01 -0.51 14.08
C GLY A 35 8.70 -0.47 14.85
N ASP A 36 7.89 0.60 14.78
CA ASP A 36 6.68 0.76 15.61
C ASP A 36 5.44 1.06 14.76
N SER A 37 4.27 0.72 15.32
CA SER A 37 2.97 0.93 14.67
C SER A 37 2.77 2.40 14.28
N PRO A 38 2.31 2.70 13.05
CA PRO A 38 1.85 4.05 12.76
C PRO A 38 0.68 4.37 13.67
N GLU A 39 0.86 5.32 14.58
CA GLU A 39 -0.19 5.70 15.55
C GLU A 39 -1.50 6.04 14.81
N LYS A 40 -2.64 5.64 15.39
CA LYS A 40 -3.97 5.97 14.84
C LYS A 40 -4.09 7.50 14.60
N GLY A 41 -4.04 7.90 13.34
CA GLY A 41 -4.17 9.30 12.92
C GLY A 41 -2.88 9.97 12.43
N VAL A 42 -1.74 9.27 12.47
CA VAL A 42 -0.52 9.67 11.78
C VAL A 42 -0.59 9.20 10.33
N GLU A 43 -0.42 10.12 9.37
CA GLU A 43 -0.35 9.75 7.96
C GLU A 43 0.99 9.03 7.72
N PRO A 44 0.98 7.77 7.27
CA PRO A 44 2.22 7.06 6.99
C PRO A 44 2.96 7.76 5.85
N THR A 45 4.27 7.91 6.02
CA THR A 45 5.15 8.59 5.07
C THR A 45 5.30 7.80 3.77
N GLU A 46 5.41 6.48 3.87
CA GLU A 46 5.46 5.50 2.78
C GLU A 46 5.10 4.10 3.35
N ALA A 47 4.49 3.25 2.54
CA ALA A 47 4.18 1.88 2.92
C ALA A 47 4.26 0.97 1.69
N LEU A 48 4.93 -0.17 1.85
CA LEU A 48 4.85 -1.25 0.87
C LEU A 48 3.49 -1.93 1.05
N MET A 49 2.70 -1.98 -0.03
CA MET A 49 1.39 -2.61 -0.04
C MET A 49 1.44 -3.89 -0.85
N LEU A 50 1.33 -5.02 -0.17
CA LEU A 50 1.29 -6.35 -0.78
C LEU A 50 -0.15 -6.83 -0.79
N HIS A 51 -0.67 -7.20 -1.96
CA HIS A 51 -2.03 -7.71 -2.09
C HIS A 51 -2.01 -9.15 -2.60
N GLY A 52 -2.85 -10.00 -1.98
CA GLY A 52 -2.96 -11.41 -2.36
C GLY A 52 -1.64 -12.16 -2.30
N CYS A 53 -0.70 -11.74 -1.45
CA CYS A 53 0.62 -12.35 -1.39
C CYS A 53 0.56 -13.74 -0.75
N LYS A 54 1.41 -14.63 -1.25
CA LYS A 54 1.63 -16.00 -0.75
C LYS A 54 2.98 -16.06 -0.05
N ALA A 55 3.04 -16.85 1.01
CA ALA A 55 4.21 -16.98 1.85
C ALA A 55 4.85 -18.36 1.71
N GLU A 56 6.16 -18.40 1.58
CA GLU A 56 6.96 -19.62 1.60
C GLU A 56 8.12 -19.46 2.59
N VAL A 57 8.34 -20.47 3.43
CA VAL A 57 9.51 -20.49 4.32
C VAL A 57 10.75 -20.71 3.47
N VAL A 58 11.80 -19.93 3.74
CA VAL A 58 13.09 -20.11 3.10
C VAL A 58 14.00 -20.88 4.05
N ASP A 59 14.39 -22.09 3.65
CA ASP A 59 15.36 -22.90 4.38
C ASP A 59 16.79 -22.47 3.96
N GLY A 60 17.55 -21.85 4.86
CA GLY A 60 18.88 -21.29 4.56
C GLY A 60 19.72 -21.00 5.80
N GLU A 61 20.98 -20.57 5.61
CA GLU A 61 21.85 -20.15 6.73
C GLU A 61 21.26 -18.87 7.37
N GLU A 62 20.78 -18.99 8.61
CA GLU A 62 20.05 -17.96 9.36
C GLU A 62 20.94 -16.81 9.87
N GLU A 63 21.91 -16.35 9.08
CA GLU A 63 22.78 -15.23 9.50
C GLU A 63 21.95 -13.99 9.83
N ASP A 64 20.89 -13.76 9.06
CA ASP A 64 19.92 -12.69 9.24
C ASP A 64 18.66 -13.12 9.99
N GLY A 65 18.61 -14.32 10.58
CA GLY A 65 17.44 -14.87 11.29
C GLY A 65 16.45 -15.60 10.37
N PRO A 66 15.33 -16.10 10.91
CA PRO A 66 14.36 -16.89 10.16
C PRO A 66 13.66 -16.07 9.07
N GLU A 67 13.58 -16.62 7.85
CA GLU A 67 13.09 -15.90 6.68
C GLU A 67 11.76 -16.43 6.10
N LEU A 68 10.97 -15.51 5.55
CA LEU A 68 9.76 -15.76 4.79
C LEU A 68 9.83 -15.03 3.45
N SER A 69 9.68 -15.77 2.37
CA SER A 69 9.51 -15.22 1.02
C SER A 69 8.05 -14.92 0.77
N LEU A 70 7.72 -13.68 0.39
CA LEU A 70 6.39 -13.25 0.01
C LEU A 70 6.35 -12.97 -1.49
N ALA A 71 5.57 -13.75 -2.24
CA ALA A 71 5.27 -13.46 -3.64
C ALA A 71 3.93 -12.73 -3.74
N ASP A 72 3.92 -11.52 -4.27
CA ASP A 72 2.68 -10.78 -4.53
C ASP A 72 1.94 -11.32 -5.78
N SER A 73 0.75 -10.79 -6.06
CA SER A 73 -0.01 -11.25 -7.22
C SER A 73 0.60 -10.86 -8.58
N GLY A 74 1.50 -9.87 -8.61
CA GLY A 74 2.26 -9.47 -9.77
C GLY A 74 3.48 -10.37 -10.04
N GLY A 75 3.79 -11.28 -9.11
CA GLY A 75 4.96 -12.15 -9.16
C GLY A 75 6.24 -11.50 -8.62
N GLU A 76 6.13 -10.33 -7.99
CA GLU A 76 7.25 -9.71 -7.28
C GLU A 76 7.48 -10.44 -5.94
N ILE A 77 8.74 -10.69 -5.62
CA ILE A 77 9.16 -11.46 -4.44
C ILE A 77 9.83 -10.53 -3.44
N PHE A 78 9.37 -10.60 -2.19
CA PHE A 78 9.89 -9.84 -1.05
C PHE A 78 10.45 -10.84 -0.03
N SER A 79 11.64 -10.57 0.49
CA SER A 79 12.24 -11.39 1.55
C SER A 79 12.06 -10.69 2.89
N LEU A 80 11.38 -11.36 3.81
CA LEU A 80 11.17 -10.89 5.16
C LEU A 80 11.98 -11.73 6.14
N SER A 81 12.59 -11.07 7.12
CA SER A 81 13.31 -11.71 8.21
C SER A 81 12.67 -11.38 9.57
N PHE A 82 12.73 -12.32 10.50
CA PHE A 82 12.12 -12.24 11.82
C PHE A 82 13.13 -12.46 12.93
N VAL A 83 12.71 -12.16 14.16
CA VAL A 83 13.54 -12.31 15.37
C VAL A 83 13.71 -13.77 15.79
N ASP A 84 12.73 -14.61 15.50
CA ASP A 84 12.73 -16.04 15.77
C ASP A 84 11.72 -16.77 14.85
N GLU A 85 11.75 -18.10 14.88
CA GLU A 85 10.90 -18.95 14.04
C GLU A 85 9.42 -18.80 14.40
N ALA A 86 9.12 -18.55 15.68
CA ALA A 86 7.75 -18.38 16.15
C ALA A 86 7.11 -17.13 15.51
N ALA A 87 7.83 -16.01 15.47
CA ALA A 87 7.38 -14.80 14.81
C ALA A 87 7.20 -15.01 13.29
N ARG A 88 8.15 -15.69 12.62
CA ARG A 88 8.01 -16.04 11.20
C ARG A 88 6.76 -16.89 10.95
N ASP A 89 6.53 -17.89 11.79
CA ASP A 89 5.43 -18.84 11.63
C ASP A 89 4.07 -18.17 11.90
N GLU A 90 3.98 -17.29 12.90
CA GLU A 90 2.79 -16.44 13.10
C GLU A 90 2.47 -15.59 11.87
N TRP A 91 3.51 -14.99 11.26
CA TRP A 91 3.36 -14.23 10.02
C TRP A 91 2.90 -15.08 8.84
N LYS A 92 3.47 -16.28 8.67
CA LYS A 92 3.06 -17.24 7.64
C LYS A 92 1.62 -17.67 7.83
N GLU A 93 1.23 -18.05 9.04
CA GLU A 93 -0.15 -18.43 9.36
C GLU A 93 -1.12 -17.29 9.10
N ALA A 94 -0.77 -16.06 9.50
CA ALA A 94 -1.59 -14.88 9.24
C ALA A 94 -1.73 -14.57 7.74
N VAL A 95 -0.70 -14.84 6.94
CA VAL A 95 -0.73 -14.71 5.47
C VAL A 95 -1.65 -15.76 4.85
N GLU A 96 -1.50 -17.02 5.24
CA GLU A 96 -2.28 -18.15 4.70
C GLU A 96 -3.76 -18.11 5.13
N ALA A 97 -4.05 -17.62 6.35
CA ALA A 97 -5.40 -17.49 6.89
C ALA A 97 -6.29 -16.54 6.09
N ARG A 98 -5.72 -15.66 5.25
CA ARG A 98 -6.49 -14.78 4.35
C ARG A 98 -7.27 -15.57 3.30
N GLY A 99 -6.88 -16.81 3.00
CA GLY A 99 -7.41 -17.59 1.88
C GLY A 99 -6.95 -17.03 0.52
N ASP A 100 -7.21 -17.77 -0.57
CA ASP A 100 -6.94 -17.26 -1.91
C ASP A 100 -7.75 -15.98 -2.14
N PRO A 101 -7.14 -14.91 -2.67
CA PRO A 101 -7.89 -13.70 -3.00
C PRO A 101 -9.03 -14.09 -3.96
N PRO A 102 -10.28 -13.65 -3.71
CA PRO A 102 -11.33 -13.81 -4.69
C PRO A 102 -10.85 -13.21 -6.01
N ALA A 103 -11.18 -13.85 -7.14
CA ALA A 103 -10.75 -13.47 -8.48
C ALA A 103 -10.68 -11.94 -8.61
N ILE A 104 -9.46 -11.44 -8.92
CA ILE A 104 -9.01 -10.04 -8.79
C ILE A 104 -10.20 -9.07 -8.74
N ALA A 105 -10.49 -8.58 -7.53
CA ALA A 105 -11.46 -7.51 -7.38
C ALA A 105 -10.96 -6.31 -8.19
N ARG A 106 -11.77 -5.84 -9.14
CA ARG A 106 -11.49 -4.61 -9.87
C ARG A 106 -11.49 -3.45 -8.87
N ALA A 107 -10.35 -2.77 -8.75
CA ALA A 107 -10.23 -1.55 -7.98
C ALA A 107 -10.30 -0.34 -8.91
N SER A 108 -10.86 0.75 -8.39
CA SER A 108 -10.86 2.06 -9.04
C SER A 108 -10.35 3.09 -8.06
N HIS A 109 -9.66 4.11 -8.56
CA HIS A 109 -9.01 5.11 -7.71
C HIS A 109 -9.11 6.52 -8.28
N ILE A 110 -8.98 7.51 -7.39
CA ILE A 110 -8.82 8.92 -7.73
C ILE A 110 -7.43 9.33 -7.26
N LEU A 111 -6.54 9.66 -8.18
CA LEU A 111 -5.21 10.18 -7.88
C LEU A 111 -5.23 11.71 -7.93
N ILE A 112 -4.76 12.39 -6.90
CA ILE A 112 -4.50 13.84 -6.93
C ILE A 112 -3.01 14.05 -6.68
N LYS A 113 -2.28 14.48 -7.72
CA LYS A 113 -0.84 14.76 -7.60
C LYS A 113 -0.60 16.09 -6.90
N HIS A 114 0.61 16.31 -6.41
CA HIS A 114 1.04 17.57 -5.81
C HIS A 114 2.47 17.90 -6.28
N GLN A 115 2.98 19.05 -5.85
CA GLN A 115 4.28 19.59 -6.25
C GLN A 115 5.49 18.70 -5.91
N GLU A 116 5.31 17.72 -5.02
CA GLU A 116 6.35 16.75 -4.61
C GLU A 116 6.10 15.35 -5.22
N SER A 117 5.07 15.19 -6.06
CA SER A 117 4.87 13.92 -6.78
C SER A 117 6.01 13.68 -7.76
N ARG A 118 6.53 12.45 -7.81
CA ARG A 118 7.65 12.06 -8.71
C ARG A 118 7.49 12.56 -10.15
N ARG A 119 6.27 12.48 -10.70
CA ARG A 119 5.90 13.11 -11.98
C ARG A 119 4.88 14.21 -11.74
N VAL A 120 5.34 15.47 -11.72
CA VAL A 120 4.54 16.69 -11.60
C VAL A 120 3.85 17.04 -12.95
N ALA A 121 3.12 16.08 -13.52
CA ALA A 121 2.35 16.25 -14.77
C ALA A 121 1.31 15.13 -14.91
N SER A 122 0.17 15.43 -15.54
CA SER A 122 -0.91 14.47 -15.85
C SER A 122 -1.57 14.79 -17.20
N TRP A 123 -2.49 13.94 -17.66
CA TRP A 123 -3.25 14.21 -18.90
C TRP A 123 -4.04 15.52 -18.84
N ARG A 124 -4.49 15.94 -17.64
CA ARG A 124 -5.24 17.18 -17.41
C ARG A 124 -4.37 18.40 -17.14
N ASP A 125 -3.10 18.19 -16.78
CA ASP A 125 -2.09 19.23 -16.62
C ASP A 125 -0.76 18.79 -17.22
N PRO A 126 -0.65 18.76 -18.57
CA PRO A 126 0.51 18.19 -19.26
C PRO A 126 1.82 18.93 -18.96
N GLU A 127 1.73 20.23 -18.69
CA GLU A 127 2.86 21.09 -18.37
C GLU A 127 3.13 21.19 -16.85
N GLY A 128 2.31 20.54 -16.02
CA GLY A 128 2.53 20.50 -14.56
C GLY A 128 2.31 21.82 -13.84
N ARG A 129 1.60 22.78 -14.44
CA ARG A 129 1.44 24.14 -13.88
C ARG A 129 0.57 24.15 -12.63
N GLU A 130 -0.53 23.40 -12.65
CA GLU A 130 -1.47 23.31 -11.53
C GLU A 130 -0.93 22.35 -10.47
N ILE A 131 -0.40 21.19 -10.89
CA ILE A 131 0.18 20.19 -9.98
C ILE A 131 1.39 20.78 -9.26
N GLY A 132 2.27 21.49 -9.98
CA GLY A 132 3.46 22.12 -9.41
C GLY A 132 3.18 23.24 -8.41
N ARG A 133 1.96 23.78 -8.39
CA ARG A 133 1.50 24.77 -7.39
C ARG A 133 0.67 24.14 -6.27
N ARG A 134 0.25 22.89 -6.43
CA ARG A 134 -0.60 22.19 -5.46
C ARG A 134 0.27 21.61 -4.36
N THR A 135 0.07 22.06 -3.13
CA THR A 135 0.74 21.48 -1.96
C THR A 135 0.18 20.11 -1.60
N LYS A 136 0.94 19.28 -0.88
CA LYS A 136 0.46 17.99 -0.35
C LYS A 136 -0.83 18.16 0.47
N ALA A 137 -0.86 19.16 1.35
CA ALA A 137 -2.04 19.49 2.16
C ALA A 137 -3.27 19.87 1.32
N ALA A 138 -3.08 20.61 0.21
CA ALA A 138 -4.16 20.96 -0.70
C ALA A 138 -4.70 19.71 -1.43
N ALA A 139 -3.83 18.82 -1.90
CA ALA A 139 -4.23 17.56 -2.52
C ALA A 139 -5.03 16.67 -1.55
N ILE A 140 -4.57 16.53 -0.30
CA ILE A 140 -5.30 15.81 0.76
C ILE A 140 -6.67 16.44 1.02
N LYS A 141 -6.75 17.77 1.07
CA LYS A 141 -8.03 18.48 1.24
C LYS A 141 -9.00 18.20 0.10
N MET A 142 -8.53 18.20 -1.15
CA MET A 142 -9.33 17.85 -2.33
C MET A 142 -9.83 16.41 -2.25
N LEU A 143 -8.95 15.44 -1.93
CA LEU A 143 -9.33 14.04 -1.75
C LEU A 143 -10.41 13.86 -0.67
N LYS A 144 -10.26 14.54 0.48
CA LYS A 144 -11.27 14.51 1.56
C LYS A 144 -12.61 15.09 1.11
N GLN A 145 -12.60 16.13 0.28
CA GLN A 145 -13.82 16.70 -0.29
C GLN A 145 -14.50 15.72 -1.27
N TYR A 146 -13.74 15.10 -2.18
CA TYR A 146 -14.28 14.10 -3.12
C TYR A 146 -14.83 12.87 -2.41
N LYS A 147 -14.10 12.37 -1.40
CA LYS A 147 -14.58 11.29 -0.53
C LYS A 147 -15.93 11.66 0.09
N LYS A 148 -16.08 12.88 0.61
CA LYS A 148 -17.36 13.34 1.18
C LYS A 148 -18.48 13.40 0.14
N LEU A 149 -18.20 13.83 -1.09
CA LEU A 149 -19.21 13.82 -2.16
C LEU A 149 -19.70 12.40 -2.48
N ILE A 150 -18.78 11.44 -2.52
CA ILE A 150 -19.09 10.02 -2.73
C ILE A 150 -19.91 9.45 -1.57
N GLU A 151 -19.49 9.71 -0.33
CA GLU A 151 -20.19 9.24 0.88
C GLU A 151 -21.57 9.88 1.05
N ASP A 152 -21.72 11.15 0.69
CA ASP A 152 -23.01 11.86 0.67
C ASP A 152 -23.90 11.42 -0.52
N GLY A 153 -23.42 10.56 -1.42
CA GLY A 153 -24.14 10.08 -2.61
C GLY A 153 -24.37 11.15 -3.68
N LYS A 154 -23.60 12.24 -3.66
CA LYS A 154 -23.74 13.37 -4.61
C LYS A 154 -23.06 13.13 -5.95
N GLU A 155 -22.01 12.32 -5.94
CA GLU A 155 -21.23 11.96 -7.12
C GLU A 155 -20.78 10.49 -6.97
N ASP A 156 -20.68 9.76 -8.07
CA ASP A 156 -20.07 8.43 -8.06
C ASP A 156 -18.55 8.50 -8.29
N LEU A 157 -17.83 7.46 -7.85
CA LEU A 157 -16.37 7.42 -7.92
C LEU A 157 -15.87 7.47 -9.38
N ALA A 158 -16.54 6.79 -10.31
CA ALA A 158 -16.11 6.72 -11.70
C ALA A 158 -16.22 8.07 -12.38
N THR A 159 -17.36 8.75 -12.21
CA THR A 159 -17.60 10.12 -12.70
C THR A 159 -16.59 11.10 -12.11
N LEU A 160 -16.32 11.05 -10.80
CA LEU A 160 -15.31 11.90 -10.19
C LEU A 160 -13.91 11.58 -10.73
N ALA A 161 -13.54 10.30 -10.87
CA ALA A 161 -12.25 9.90 -11.40
C ALA A 161 -12.00 10.48 -12.80
N GLU A 162 -12.98 10.39 -13.71
CA GLU A 162 -12.92 10.97 -15.04
C GLU A 162 -12.68 12.49 -15.03
N GLN A 163 -13.28 13.20 -14.06
CA GLN A 163 -13.19 14.66 -13.98
C GLN A 163 -11.91 15.17 -13.32
N VAL A 164 -11.45 14.51 -12.25
CA VAL A 164 -10.45 15.08 -11.34
C VAL A 164 -9.17 14.27 -11.18
N SER A 165 -9.15 12.98 -11.56
CA SER A 165 -7.98 12.13 -11.34
C SER A 165 -6.82 12.51 -12.26
N ASP A 166 -5.64 12.66 -11.67
CA ASP A 166 -4.35 12.89 -12.36
C ASP A 166 -3.72 11.59 -12.90
N CYS A 167 -4.42 10.45 -12.79
CA CYS A 167 -4.04 9.17 -13.38
C CYS A 167 -4.64 9.00 -14.78
N ASP A 168 -3.92 8.34 -15.68
CA ASP A 168 -4.36 8.09 -17.05
C ASP A 168 -5.49 7.03 -17.14
N THR A 169 -5.78 6.31 -16.03
CA THR A 169 -6.95 5.43 -15.89
C THR A 169 -8.26 6.18 -15.64
N SER A 170 -8.21 7.51 -15.45
CA SER A 170 -9.38 8.37 -15.20
C SER A 170 -10.52 8.06 -16.17
N LYS A 171 -10.23 7.96 -17.47
CA LYS A 171 -11.17 7.67 -18.57
C LYS A 171 -11.90 6.31 -18.50
N HIS A 172 -11.53 5.44 -17.56
CA HIS A 172 -12.16 4.14 -17.32
C HIS A 172 -12.84 4.07 -15.94
N GLY A 173 -13.13 5.23 -15.34
CA GLY A 173 -13.68 5.35 -14.00
C GLY A 173 -12.65 5.21 -12.88
N GLY A 174 -11.36 5.35 -13.20
CA GLY A 174 -10.25 5.16 -12.25
C GLY A 174 -9.79 3.72 -12.14
#